data_AF-A0A7S2AZW2-F1
#
_entry.id   AF-A0A7S2AZW2-F1
#
_cell.length_a   1.000
_cell.length_b   1.000
_cell.length_c   1.000
_cell.angle_alpha   90.00
_cell.angle_beta   90.00
_cell.angle_gamma   90.00
#
_symmetry.space_group_name_H-M   'P 1'
#
loop_
_entity.id
_entity.type
_entity.pdbx_description
1 polymer ?
#
loop_
_entity_poly.entity_id
_entity_poly.type
_entity_poly.pdbx_seq_one_letter_code
_entity_poly.pdbx_strand_id
1 'polypeptide(L)'
;QRQEDPHGNPWLAIVVDPLRSLAKSNPEFGAFRVFPPEYSGPANETPDGTIVEEDSKRVELWGACWNRYYKLEIEYFMSPQAKAVIGILSKNFLWMRTLGSTPMLERENRERFSERVTAVSSKLETADVQMAHGSGSRLGSGVMSSGGEG
;
A
#
# COMPACT_ATOMS: atom_id res chain seq x y z
N GLN A 1 -17.65 12.09 9.99
CA GLN A 1 -18.22 12.16 8.63
C GLN A 1 -19.29 11.07 8.56
N ARG A 2 -20.52 11.37 8.16
CA ARG A 2 -21.60 10.38 8.10
C ARG A 2 -21.45 9.51 6.84
N GLN A 3 -21.91 8.27 6.90
CA GLN A 3 -21.91 7.31 5.76
C GLN A 3 -22.90 7.68 4.64
N GLU A 4 -23.74 8.67 4.90
CA GLU A 4 -24.78 9.15 4.00
C GLU A 4 -24.53 10.61 3.68
N ASP A 5 -24.83 10.99 2.45
CA ASP A 5 -24.96 12.38 2.02
C ASP A 5 -26.12 13.04 2.80
N PRO A 6 -26.15 14.38 3.02
CA PRO A 6 -27.31 15.11 3.53
C PRO A 6 -28.70 14.69 3.03
N HIS A 7 -28.80 14.05 1.86
CA HIS A 7 -30.02 13.51 1.28
C HIS A 7 -30.36 12.05 1.65
N GLY A 8 -29.57 11.42 2.53
CA GLY A 8 -29.73 10.00 2.92
C GLY A 8 -29.17 9.00 1.90
N ASN A 9 -28.44 9.47 0.89
CA ASN A 9 -27.85 8.59 -0.12
C ASN A 9 -26.57 7.93 0.43
N PRO A 10 -26.44 6.60 0.34
CA PRO A 10 -25.21 5.93 0.77
C PRO A 10 -24.08 6.27 -0.19
N TRP A 11 -22.89 6.52 0.36
CA TRP A 11 -21.68 6.75 -0.43
C TRP A 11 -20.51 5.91 0.10
N LEU A 12 -19.45 5.82 -0.71
CA LEU A 12 -18.20 5.16 -0.33
C LEU A 12 -17.03 5.87 -1.03
N ALA A 13 -15.83 5.68 -0.50
CA ALA A 13 -14.60 6.17 -1.11
C ALA A 13 -13.93 5.07 -1.93
N ILE A 14 -13.46 5.40 -3.14
CA ILE A 14 -12.61 4.54 -3.96
C ILE A 14 -11.23 5.19 -4.01
N VAL A 15 -10.20 4.42 -3.65
CA VAL A 15 -8.80 4.86 -3.70
C VAL A 15 -8.09 4.05 -4.77
N VAL A 16 -7.48 4.73 -5.74
CA VAL A 16 -6.78 4.11 -6.87
C VAL A 16 -5.29 4.45 -6.79
N ASP A 17 -4.43 3.45 -6.87
CA ASP A 17 -2.98 3.65 -6.97
C ASP A 17 -2.52 3.32 -8.40
N PRO A 18 -2.39 4.34 -9.29
CA PRO A 18 -2.02 4.10 -10.68
C PRO A 18 -0.58 3.60 -10.84
N LEU A 19 0.34 4.01 -9.96
CA LEU A 19 1.75 3.62 -10.04
C LEU A 19 1.94 2.17 -9.62
N ARG A 20 1.29 1.75 -8.54
CA ARG A 20 1.29 0.34 -8.12
C ARG A 20 0.55 -0.54 -9.12
N SER A 21 -0.54 -0.02 -9.71
CA SER A 21 -1.26 -0.73 -10.78
C SER A 21 -0.37 -0.99 -11.99
N LEU A 22 0.40 0.02 -12.41
CA LEU A 22 1.35 -0.11 -13.51
C LEU A 22 2.47 -1.09 -13.16
N ALA A 23 3.03 -1.01 -11.94
CA ALA A 23 4.11 -1.88 -11.50
C ALA A 23 3.70 -3.37 -11.42
N LYS A 24 2.46 -3.65 -11.03
CA LYS A 24 1.92 -5.02 -10.93
C LYS A 24 1.23 -5.51 -12.20
N SER A 25 1.03 -4.64 -13.20
CA SER A 25 0.21 -4.92 -14.40
C SER A 25 -1.24 -5.33 -14.10
N ASN A 26 -1.73 -5.03 -12.89
CA ASN A 26 -3.06 -5.37 -12.39
C ASN A 26 -3.64 -4.12 -11.73
N PRO A 27 -4.92 -3.76 -11.95
CA PRO A 27 -5.54 -2.63 -11.29
C PRO A 27 -5.57 -2.82 -9.77
N GLU A 28 -4.93 -1.90 -9.06
CA GLU A 28 -4.83 -1.87 -7.61
C GLU A 28 -5.65 -0.69 -7.10
N PHE A 29 -6.78 -1.02 -6.49
CA PHE A 29 -7.66 -0.05 -5.86
C PHE A 29 -8.37 -0.68 -4.67
N GLY A 30 -8.84 0.18 -3.76
CA GLY A 30 -9.60 -0.20 -2.59
C GLY A 30 -10.89 0.61 -2.51
N ALA A 31 -11.94 0.00 -1.95
CA ALA A 31 -13.18 0.65 -1.62
C ALA A 31 -13.30 0.72 -0.09
N PHE A 32 -13.69 1.88 0.44
CA PHE A 32 -13.70 2.14 1.87
C PHE A 32 -14.98 2.85 2.30
N ARG A 33 -15.42 2.55 3.52
CA ARG A 33 -16.50 3.25 4.21
C ARG A 33 -16.08 3.62 5.62
N VAL A 34 -16.53 4.79 6.06
CA VAL A 34 -16.25 5.33 7.39
C VAL A 34 -17.33 4.86 8.35
N PHE A 35 -17.03 4.53 9.59
CA PHE A 35 -18.05 4.20 10.59
C PHE A 35 -18.94 5.42 10.94
N PRO A 36 -20.22 5.21 11.33
CA PRO A 36 -21.03 6.28 11.89
C PRO A 36 -20.33 6.92 13.11
N PRO A 37 -20.53 8.21 13.38
CA PRO A 37 -19.86 8.87 14.50
C PRO A 37 -20.22 8.28 15.87
N GLU A 38 -21.36 7.61 15.99
CA GLU A 38 -21.83 6.93 17.20
C GLU A 38 -21.19 5.53 17.39
N TYR A 39 -20.55 4.98 16.36
CA TYR A 39 -19.96 3.65 16.39
C TYR A 39 -18.44 3.71 16.37
N SER A 40 -17.82 3.09 17.37
CA SER A 40 -16.38 2.85 17.37
C SER A 40 -16.12 1.46 16.81
N GLY A 41 -15.19 1.36 15.85
CA GLY A 41 -14.77 0.08 15.30
C GLY A 41 -14.17 -0.84 16.37
N PRO A 42 -14.12 -2.16 16.09
CA PRO A 42 -13.46 -3.14 16.94
C PRO A 42 -12.01 -2.75 17.27
N ALA A 43 -11.60 -3.02 18.52
CA ALA A 43 -10.29 -2.62 19.01
C ALA A 43 -9.17 -3.41 18.33
N ASN A 44 -8.14 -2.70 17.84
CA ASN A 44 -6.95 -3.25 17.17
C ASN A 44 -7.19 -3.96 15.82
N GLU A 45 -8.39 -3.88 15.26
CA GLU A 45 -8.66 -4.37 13.91
C GLU A 45 -8.31 -3.30 12.89
N THR A 46 -7.41 -3.64 11.95
CA THR A 46 -7.11 -2.77 10.81
C THR A 46 -8.29 -2.72 9.84
N PRO A 47 -8.38 -1.71 8.96
CA PRO A 47 -9.42 -1.64 7.93
C PRO A 47 -9.57 -2.88 7.04
N ASP A 48 -8.51 -3.69 6.90
CA ASP A 48 -8.49 -4.95 6.14
C ASP A 48 -8.93 -6.18 6.97
N GLY A 49 -9.31 -6.01 8.24
CA GLY A 49 -9.70 -7.10 9.15
C GLY A 49 -8.53 -7.83 9.82
N THR A 50 -7.28 -7.39 9.58
CA THR A 50 -6.10 -7.99 10.21
C THR A 50 -5.80 -7.35 11.57
N ILE A 51 -5.29 -8.13 12.52
CA ILE A 51 -4.86 -7.62 13.82
C ILE A 51 -3.36 -7.34 13.74
N VAL A 52 -2.97 -6.08 13.87
CA VAL A 52 -1.58 -5.64 13.92
C VAL A 52 -1.31 -5.03 15.28
N GLU A 53 -0.41 -5.62 16.07
CA GLU A 53 -0.14 -5.15 17.43
C GLU A 53 0.66 -3.84 17.46
N GLU A 54 1.55 -3.63 16.49
CA GLU A 54 2.43 -2.46 16.43
C GLU A 54 1.72 -1.21 15.88
N ASP A 55 1.60 -0.16 16.70
CA ASP A 55 0.87 1.07 16.34
C ASP A 55 1.58 1.90 15.26
N SER A 56 2.93 1.94 15.27
CA SER A 56 3.71 2.66 14.26
C SER A 56 3.46 2.13 12.84
N LYS A 57 3.39 0.81 12.69
CA LYS A 57 3.06 0.17 11.40
C LYS A 57 1.63 0.44 10.97
N ARG A 58 0.68 0.52 11.91
CA ARG A 58 -0.72 0.85 11.62
C ARG A 58 -0.85 2.27 11.05
N VAL A 59 -0.17 3.23 11.67
CA VAL A 59 -0.21 4.63 11.21
C VAL A 59 0.50 4.80 9.86
N GLU A 60 1.61 4.10 9.63
CA GLU A 60 2.35 4.19 8.36
C GLU A 60 1.51 3.70 7.17
N LEU A 61 0.78 2.61 7.35
CA LEU A 61 0.08 1.92 6.27
C LEU A 61 -1.38 2.38 6.08
N TRP A 62 -2.09 2.76 7.16
CA TRP A 62 -3.51 3.15 7.13
C TRP A 62 -3.77 4.59 7.60
N GLY A 63 -2.73 5.30 8.03
CA GLY A 63 -2.84 6.67 8.52
C GLY A 63 -3.38 6.77 9.96
N ALA A 64 -3.48 8.00 10.46
CA ALA A 64 -3.88 8.27 11.84
C ALA A 64 -5.33 7.87 12.17
N CYS A 65 -6.21 7.81 11.17
CA CYS A 65 -7.63 7.51 11.33
C CYS A 65 -7.97 6.05 10.97
N TRP A 66 -7.00 5.13 11.06
CA TRP A 66 -7.15 3.72 10.67
C TRP A 66 -8.35 3.01 11.33
N ASN A 67 -8.73 3.41 12.55
CA ASN A 67 -9.85 2.81 13.30
C ASN A 67 -11.23 3.37 12.94
N ARG A 68 -11.32 4.34 12.01
CA ARG A 68 -12.59 5.01 11.65
C ARG A 68 -13.19 4.54 10.35
N TYR A 69 -12.54 3.65 9.62
CA TYR A 69 -13.05 3.15 8.35
C TYR A 69 -12.71 1.67 8.18
N TYR A 70 -13.45 1.01 7.29
CA TYR A 70 -13.26 -0.39 6.94
C TYR A 70 -13.22 -0.52 5.42
N LYS A 71 -12.52 -1.55 4.95
CA LYS A 71 -12.43 -1.88 3.54
C LYS A 71 -13.61 -2.76 3.13
N LEU A 72 -14.09 -2.53 1.92
CA LEU A 72 -15.11 -3.33 1.27
C LEU A 72 -14.46 -4.32 0.30
N GLU A 73 -15.05 -5.52 0.21
CA GLU A 73 -14.73 -6.46 -0.86
C GLU A 73 -15.22 -5.91 -2.20
N ILE A 74 -14.43 -6.13 -3.24
CA ILE A 74 -14.66 -5.59 -4.57
C ILE A 74 -14.87 -6.75 -5.52
N GLU A 75 -16.04 -6.78 -6.15
CA GLU A 75 -16.34 -7.72 -7.22
C GLU A 75 -16.47 -6.98 -8.55
N TYR A 76 -16.04 -7.65 -9.63
CA TYR A 76 -16.11 -7.11 -10.97
C TYR A 76 -17.31 -7.67 -11.71
N PHE A 77 -18.10 -6.77 -12.29
CA PHE A 77 -19.21 -7.15 -13.14
C PHE A 77 -19.03 -6.54 -14.54
N MET A 78 -19.35 -7.33 -15.56
CA MET A 78 -19.39 -6.88 -16.95
C MET A 78 -20.65 -7.43 -17.61
N SER A 79 -21.41 -6.55 -18.27
CA SER A 79 -22.60 -6.99 -19.01
C SER A 79 -22.22 -7.88 -20.21
N PRO A 80 -23.09 -8.82 -20.62
CA PRO A 80 -22.82 -9.67 -21.78
C PRO A 80 -22.50 -8.88 -23.05
N GLN A 81 -23.19 -7.76 -23.26
CA GLN A 81 -23.00 -6.88 -24.41
C GLN A 81 -21.65 -6.15 -24.34
N ALA A 82 -21.28 -5.61 -23.17
CA ALA A 82 -19.97 -4.98 -22.98
C ALA A 82 -18.83 -5.98 -23.21
N LYS A 83 -18.98 -7.21 -22.72
CA LYS A 83 -18.03 -8.30 -22.94
C LYS A 83 -17.87 -8.63 -24.43
N ALA A 84 -18.97 -8.66 -25.19
CA ALA A 84 -18.93 -8.89 -26.63
C ALA A 84 -18.19 -7.76 -27.37
N VAL A 85 -18.51 -6.50 -27.05
CA VAL A 85 -17.85 -5.32 -27.65
C VAL A 85 -16.36 -5.29 -27.34
N ILE A 86 -15.98 -5.48 -26.06
CA ILE A 86 -14.56 -5.52 -25.65
C ILE A 86 -13.85 -6.69 -26.33
N GLY A 87 -14.49 -7.86 -26.46
CA GLY A 87 -13.93 -9.00 -27.19
C GLY A 87 -13.61 -8.69 -28.66
N ILE A 88 -14.47 -7.95 -29.36
CA ILE A 88 -14.23 -7.53 -30.75
C ILE A 88 -13.08 -6.51 -30.80
N LEU A 89 -13.09 -5.52 -29.90
CA LEU A 89 -12.04 -4.48 -29.83
C LEU A 89 -10.67 -5.09 -29.54
N SER A 90 -10.59 -6.00 -28.57
CA SER A 90 -9.37 -6.71 -28.21
C SER A 90 -8.79 -7.49 -29.39
N LYS A 91 -9.62 -8.26 -30.09
CA LYS A 91 -9.19 -9.11 -31.22
C LYS A 91 -8.78 -8.32 -32.45
N ASN A 92 -9.53 -7.27 -32.79
CA ASN A 92 -9.38 -6.61 -34.09
C ASN A 92 -8.49 -5.36 -34.04
N PHE A 93 -8.43 -4.65 -32.90
CA PHE A 93 -7.84 -3.31 -32.85
C PHE A 93 -6.79 -3.12 -31.76
N LEU A 94 -6.94 -3.75 -30.59
CA LEU A 94 -6.08 -3.45 -29.43
C LEU A 94 -4.85 -4.36 -29.31
N TRP A 95 -4.81 -5.51 -29.99
CA TRP A 95 -3.70 -6.47 -29.89
C TRP A 95 -2.34 -5.86 -30.26
N MET A 96 -2.29 -4.98 -31.28
CA MET A 96 -1.06 -4.29 -31.67
C MET A 96 -0.56 -3.35 -30.57
N ARG A 97 -1.49 -2.67 -29.87
CA ARG A 97 -1.15 -1.81 -28.73
C ARG A 97 -0.62 -2.64 -27.57
N THR A 98 -1.19 -3.81 -27.31
CA THR A 98 -0.71 -4.73 -26.26
C THR A 98 0.70 -5.24 -26.54
N LEU A 99 1.05 -5.50 -27.80
CA LEU A 99 2.40 -5.95 -28.17
C LEU A 99 3.40 -4.79 -28.30
N GLY A 100 2.94 -3.61 -28.72
CA GLY A 100 3.77 -2.43 -28.95
C GLY A 100 3.96 -1.54 -27.72
N SER A 101 3.17 -1.73 -26.66
CA SER A 101 3.32 -0.96 -25.43
C SER A 101 4.58 -1.39 -24.69
N THR A 102 5.55 -0.49 -24.61
CA THR A 102 6.74 -0.61 -23.78
C THR A 102 6.60 0.32 -22.57
N PRO A 103 6.26 -0.19 -21.37
CA PRO A 103 5.97 0.65 -20.21
C PRO A 103 7.17 1.50 -19.76
N MET A 104 8.39 1.10 -20.14
CA MET A 104 9.62 1.86 -19.89
C MET A 104 9.72 3.14 -20.74
N LEU A 105 9.08 3.19 -21.91
CA LEU A 105 9.07 4.37 -22.78
C LEU A 105 7.92 5.33 -22.46
N GLU A 106 7.04 4.99 -21.52
CA GLU A 106 6.02 5.93 -21.06
C GLU A 106 6.68 7.17 -20.47
N ARG A 107 6.19 8.33 -20.90
CA ARG A 107 6.77 9.63 -20.57
C ARG A 107 6.97 9.82 -19.07
N GLU A 108 5.97 9.44 -18.28
CA GLU A 108 6.00 9.56 -16.81
C GLU A 108 7.08 8.67 -16.18
N ASN A 109 7.24 7.43 -16.66
CA ASN A 109 8.28 6.52 -16.18
C ASN A 109 9.68 7.02 -16.55
N ARG A 110 9.86 7.54 -17.77
CA ARG A 110 11.14 8.05 -18.23
C ARG A 110 11.57 9.32 -17.49
N GLU A 111 10.64 10.25 -17.26
CA GLU A 111 10.93 11.50 -16.56
C GLU A 111 11.23 11.27 -15.06
N ARG A 112 10.51 10.37 -14.40
CA ARG A 112 10.72 10.06 -12.97
C ARG A 112 11.82 9.03 -12.70
N PHE A 113 12.41 8.41 -13.72
CA PHE A 113 13.42 7.37 -13.53
C PHE A 113 14.66 7.89 -12.78
N SER A 114 15.17 9.06 -13.17
CA SER A 114 16.34 9.68 -12.53
C SER A 114 16.07 10.02 -11.06
N GLU A 115 14.91 10.61 -10.77
CA GLU A 115 14.47 10.94 -9.40
C GLU A 115 14.37 9.69 -8.52
N ARG A 116 13.88 8.58 -9.07
CA ARG A 116 13.81 7.30 -8.34
C ARG A 116 15.20 6.74 -8.06
N VAL A 117 16.13 6.84 -9.00
CA VAL A 117 17.51 6.38 -8.82
C VAL A 117 18.22 7.22 -7.75
N THR A 118 18.07 8.55 -7.78
CA THR A 118 18.66 9.43 -6.77
C THR A 118 18.06 9.20 -5.38
N ALA A 119 16.75 8.99 -5.29
CA ALA A 119 16.08 8.66 -4.04
C ALA A 119 16.50 7.30 -3.45
N VAL A 120 16.80 6.32 -4.30
CA VAL A 120 17.35 5.02 -3.83
C VAL A 120 18.78 5.20 -3.32
N SER A 121 19.61 6.00 -4.01
CA SER A 121 20.98 6.30 -3.58
C SER A 121 21.01 6.96 -2.20
N SER A 122 20.19 7.99 -1.97
CA SER A 122 20.15 8.69 -0.68
C SER A 122 19.66 7.80 0.47
N LYS A 123 18.72 6.89 0.19
CA LYS A 123 18.27 5.89 1.17
C LYS A 123 19.36 4.87 1.49
N LEU A 124 20.14 4.44 0.51
CA LEU A 124 21.26 3.52 0.71
C LEU A 124 22.37 4.17 1.55
N GLU A 125 22.73 5.42 1.25
CA GLU A 125 23.70 6.19 2.05
C GLU A 125 23.24 6.32 3.51
N THR A 126 21.96 6.60 3.73
CA THR A 126 21.39 6.69 5.09
C THR A 126 21.44 5.34 5.82
N ALA A 127 21.14 4.25 5.12
CA ALA A 127 21.20 2.90 5.68
C ALA A 127 22.63 2.47 6.02
N ASP A 128 23.62 2.80 5.18
CA ASP A 128 25.04 2.52 5.43
C ASP A 128 25.53 3.24 6.70
N VAL A 129 25.14 4.50 6.89
CA VAL A 129 25.47 5.26 8.12
C VAL A 129 24.83 4.63 9.36
N GLN A 130 23.57 4.19 9.28
CA GLN A 130 22.90 3.50 10.39
C GLN A 130 23.56 2.16 10.74
N MET A 131 23.99 1.40 9.73
CA MET A 131 24.73 0.14 9.90
C MET A 131 26.11 0.37 10.53
N ALA A 132 26.82 1.41 10.09
CA ALA A 132 28.12 1.79 10.65
C ALA A 132 28.01 2.23 12.13
N HIS A 133 26.91 2.89 12.52
CA HIS A 133 26.67 3.31 13.90
C HIS A 133 26.07 2.19 14.79
N GLY A 134 25.49 1.14 14.20
CA GLY A 134 24.92 -0.02 14.90
C GLY A 134 25.92 -1.11 15.32
N SER A 135 27.17 -1.05 14.84
CA SER A 135 28.23 -2.03 15.18
C SER A 135 28.94 -1.74 16.52
N GLY A 136 28.33 -0.93 17.39
CA GLY A 136 28.96 -0.39 18.60
C GLY A 136 28.35 -0.83 19.94
N SER A 137 27.58 -1.92 20.03
CA SER A 137 27.26 -2.51 21.34
C SER A 137 26.73 -3.92 21.21
N ARG A 138 27.58 -4.92 21.51
CA ARG A 138 27.27 -6.28 22.03
C ARG A 138 28.44 -7.23 21.70
N LEU A 139 29.60 -7.00 22.30
CA LEU A 139 30.55 -8.07 22.58
C LEU A 139 30.68 -8.19 24.10
N GLY A 140 30.60 -9.43 24.57
CA GLY A 140 30.35 -9.76 25.96
C GLY A 140 31.47 -9.36 26.93
N SER A 141 31.07 -9.12 28.17
CA SER A 141 31.87 -9.50 29.33
C SER A 141 30.95 -10.20 30.31
N GLY A 142 30.62 -11.44 29.96
CA GLY A 142 30.27 -12.46 30.94
C GLY A 142 31.56 -13.17 31.30
N VAL A 143 32.25 -12.71 32.34
CA VAL A 143 33.22 -13.49 33.12
C VAL A 143 33.53 -12.70 34.39
N MET A 144 33.18 -13.28 35.54
CA MET A 144 33.96 -13.31 36.79
C MET A 144 33.17 -14.12 37.82
N SER A 145 33.39 -15.44 37.80
CA SER A 145 33.11 -16.35 38.89
C SER A 145 34.43 -17.03 39.27
N SER A 146 35.00 -16.61 40.40
CA SER A 146 36.04 -17.27 41.21
C SER A 146 36.39 -16.26 42.31
N GLY A 147 36.08 -16.41 43.60
CA GLY A 147 36.47 -17.49 44.52
C GLY A 147 37.55 -16.93 45.47
N GLY A 148 37.32 -16.95 46.79
CA GLY A 148 38.39 -16.90 47.81
C GLY A 148 38.38 -15.79 48.87
N GLU A 149 38.24 -16.23 50.13
CA GLU A 149 38.85 -15.74 51.39
C GLU A 149 38.23 -14.56 52.17
N GLY A 150 37.95 -14.84 53.45
CA GLY A 150 37.50 -13.89 54.49
C GLY A 150 36.58 -14.52 55.52
#